data_AF-A0A918AFT9-F1
#
_entry.id   AF-A0A918AFT9-F1
#
_cell.length_a   1.000
_cell.length_b   1.000
_cell.length_c   1.000
_cell.angle_alpha   90.00
_cell.angle_beta   90.00
_cell.angle_gamma   90.00
#
_symmetry.space_group_name_H-M   'P 1'
#
loop_
_entity.id
_entity.type
_entity.pdbx_description
1 polymer ?
#
loop_
_entity_poly.entity_id
_entity_poly.type
_entity_poly.pdbx_seq_one_letter_code
_entity_poly.pdbx_strand_id
1 'polypeptide(L)'
;MGTEEDWPVEQTWSLRNTHWHAYVEHTSLDHASPRSERLERTPEEVLTTPAEVAAWLEVNLRSATKPEEVGKKRTKDDRDFSDSNRVHTSLASRGESIYTGVKGMLTLAVEAVTPDECRSSHDGADVAPLKAGRRR
;
A
#
# COMPACT_ATOMS: atom_id res chain seq x y z
N MET A 1 -29.54 5.95 14.77
CA MET A 1 -28.95 4.63 14.45
C MET A 1 -28.27 4.83 13.11
N GLY A 2 -26.97 5.11 13.13
CA GLY A 2 -26.23 5.60 11.96
C GLY A 2 -26.16 4.53 10.89
N THR A 3 -26.44 4.91 9.65
CA THR A 3 -26.08 4.12 8.48
C THR A 3 -24.57 3.91 8.54
N GLU A 4 -24.12 2.67 8.75
CA GLU A 4 -22.76 2.28 8.36
C GLU A 4 -22.68 2.56 6.86
N GLU A 5 -22.03 3.67 6.48
CA GLU A 5 -21.73 3.96 5.09
C GLU A 5 -20.76 2.87 4.62
N ASP A 6 -21.31 1.82 4.01
CA ASP A 6 -20.53 0.79 3.35
C ASP A 6 -19.77 1.46 2.20
N TRP A 7 -18.45 1.57 2.35
CA TRP A 7 -17.58 2.08 1.30
C TRP A 7 -17.63 1.11 0.11
N PRO A 8 -18.02 1.55 -1.09
CA PRO A 8 -18.24 0.63 -2.20
C PRO A 8 -16.93 0.00 -2.64
N VAL A 9 -16.93 -1.32 -2.79
CA VAL A 9 -15.80 -2.08 -3.36
C VAL A 9 -16.09 -2.35 -4.83
N GLU A 10 -15.17 -1.95 -5.70
CA GLU A 10 -15.27 -2.06 -7.14
C GLU A 10 -14.25 -3.07 -7.71
N GLN A 11 -14.44 -3.47 -8.96
CA GLN A 11 -13.48 -4.34 -9.67
C GLN A 11 -12.73 -3.61 -10.78
N THR A 12 -12.79 -2.28 -10.79
CA THR A 12 -12.17 -1.41 -11.80
C THR A 12 -10.66 -1.64 -11.89
N TRP A 13 -9.99 -1.89 -10.76
CA TRP A 13 -8.57 -2.24 -10.71
C TRP A 13 -8.22 -3.46 -11.57
N SER A 14 -9.04 -4.53 -11.48
CA SER A 14 -8.82 -5.78 -12.18
C SER A 14 -8.97 -5.64 -13.70
N LEU A 15 -9.94 -4.83 -14.14
CA LEU A 15 -10.16 -4.55 -15.56
C LEU A 15 -8.99 -3.80 -16.20
N ARG A 16 -8.23 -3.04 -15.41
CA ARG A 16 -7.03 -2.29 -15.81
C ARG A 16 -5.74 -3.09 -15.60
N ASN A 17 -5.84 -4.33 -15.12
CA ASN A 17 -4.70 -5.16 -14.73
C ASN A 17 -3.73 -4.42 -13.79
N THR A 18 -4.30 -3.61 -12.88
CA THR A 18 -3.56 -2.77 -11.94
C THR A 18 -3.08 -3.60 -10.76
N HIS A 19 -1.85 -3.34 -10.33
CA HIS A 19 -1.28 -3.80 -9.07
C HIS A 19 -0.66 -2.59 -8.36
N TRP A 20 -0.10 -2.75 -7.17
CA TRP A 20 0.46 -1.64 -6.41
C TRP A 20 1.90 -1.87 -6.01
N HIS A 21 2.68 -0.81 -6.11
CA HIS A 21 4.04 -0.73 -5.60
C HIS A 21 4.01 0.06 -4.29
N ALA A 22 4.44 -0.57 -3.19
CA ALA A 22 4.42 0.02 -1.86
C ALA A 22 5.79 0.58 -1.48
N TYR A 23 5.80 1.77 -0.90
CA TYR A 23 7.01 2.51 -0.51
C TYR A 23 6.85 3.08 0.90
N VAL A 24 7.94 3.03 1.65
CA VAL A 24 8.06 3.62 2.98
C VAL A 24 9.08 4.75 2.89
N GLU A 25 8.68 5.95 3.32
CA GLU A 25 9.54 7.12 3.35
C GLU A 25 9.57 7.71 4.76
N HIS A 26 10.75 7.78 5.38
CA HIS A 26 10.96 8.34 6.73
C HIS A 26 10.98 9.87 6.72
N THR A 27 9.94 10.46 6.11
CA THR A 27 9.73 11.89 5.99
C THR A 27 8.23 12.18 6.02
N SER A 28 7.87 13.43 6.25
CA SER A 28 6.47 13.85 6.22
C SER A 28 5.93 13.93 4.79
N LEU A 29 4.60 13.85 4.63
CA LEU A 29 3.94 13.76 3.32
C LEU A 29 4.27 14.95 2.40
N ASP A 30 4.49 16.13 2.96
CA ASP A 30 4.90 17.35 2.26
C ASP A 30 6.34 17.32 1.71
N HIS A 31 7.16 16.41 2.20
CA HIS A 31 8.55 16.19 1.76
C HIS A 31 8.75 14.81 1.13
N ALA A 32 7.68 14.03 0.97
CA ALA A 32 7.76 12.73 0.33
C ALA A 32 8.10 12.89 -1.15
N SER A 33 8.82 11.91 -1.68
CA SER A 33 9.26 11.87 -3.08
C SER A 33 8.04 11.98 -4.01
N PRO A 34 8.15 12.54 -5.22
CA PRO A 34 7.08 12.44 -6.21
C PRO A 34 6.91 11.00 -6.71
N ARG A 35 5.75 10.71 -7.31
CA ARG A 35 5.43 9.39 -7.90
C ARG A 35 6.50 8.91 -8.88
N SER A 36 6.98 9.79 -9.77
CA SER A 36 7.99 9.44 -10.78
C SER A 36 9.26 8.90 -10.14
N GLU A 37 9.78 9.57 -9.11
CA GLU A 37 10.98 9.14 -8.39
C GLU A 37 10.74 7.84 -7.60
N ARG A 38 9.53 7.64 -7.05
CA ARG A 38 9.18 6.37 -6.40
C ARG A 38 9.21 5.21 -7.39
N LEU A 39 8.60 5.38 -8.57
CA LEU A 39 8.52 4.30 -9.56
C LEU A 39 9.88 3.89 -10.12
N GLU A 40 10.87 4.80 -10.15
CA GLU A 40 12.26 4.47 -10.52
C GLU A 40 13.00 3.61 -9.48
N ARG A 41 12.46 3.48 -8.26
CA ARG A 41 13.05 2.69 -7.18
C ARG A 41 12.39 1.32 -7.10
N THR A 42 13.15 0.35 -6.56
CA THR A 42 12.56 -0.93 -6.17
C THR A 42 11.52 -0.71 -5.06
N PRO A 43 10.28 -1.19 -5.21
CA PRO A 43 9.28 -1.11 -4.15
C PRO A 43 9.66 -2.00 -2.97
N GLU A 44 9.22 -1.61 -1.78
CA GLU A 44 9.34 -2.43 -0.57
C GLU A 44 8.49 -3.70 -0.70
N GLU A 45 7.31 -3.57 -1.30
CA GLU A 45 6.42 -4.69 -1.56
C GLU A 45 5.58 -4.45 -2.82
N VAL A 46 5.29 -5.53 -3.56
CA VAL A 46 4.35 -5.51 -4.68
C VAL A 46 3.07 -6.18 -4.23
N LEU A 47 1.98 -5.42 -4.24
CA LEU A 47 0.66 -5.83 -3.75
C LEU A 47 -0.26 -6.02 -4.95
N THR A 48 -1.02 -7.11 -4.98
CA THR A 48 -1.78 -7.54 -6.14
C THR A 48 -3.29 -7.46 -5.95
N THR A 49 -3.75 -7.18 -4.72
CA THR A 49 -5.17 -7.04 -4.42
C THR A 49 -5.45 -5.83 -3.51
N PRO A 50 -6.66 -5.25 -3.58
CA PRO A 50 -7.06 -4.18 -2.66
C PRO A 50 -6.97 -4.56 -1.17
N ALA A 51 -7.21 -5.82 -0.84
CA ALA A 51 -7.10 -6.31 0.54
C ALA A 51 -5.64 -6.34 1.02
N GLU A 52 -4.70 -6.73 0.15
CA GLU A 52 -3.26 -6.67 0.44
C GLU A 52 -2.79 -5.23 0.65
N VAL A 53 -3.27 -4.28 -0.15
CA VAL A 53 -3.03 -2.83 0.05
C VAL A 53 -3.44 -2.38 1.44
N ALA A 54 -4.67 -2.69 1.83
CA ALA A 54 -5.20 -2.23 3.10
C ALA A 54 -4.52 -2.90 4.31
N ALA A 55 -4.21 -4.20 4.20
CA ALA A 55 -3.45 -4.93 5.22
C ALA A 55 -2.02 -4.39 5.38
N TRP A 56 -1.34 -4.10 4.27
CA TRP A 56 0.01 -3.54 4.29
C TRP A 56 0.04 -2.16 4.97
N LEU A 57 -0.91 -1.29 4.62
CA LEU A 57 -1.06 0.02 5.26
C LEU A 57 -1.32 -0.10 6.76
N GLU A 58 -2.22 -1.00 7.17
CA GLU A 58 -2.50 -1.23 8.59
C GLU A 58 -1.27 -1.68 9.37
N VAL A 59 -0.53 -2.67 8.87
CA VAL A 59 0.68 -3.19 9.53
C VAL A 59 1.72 -2.08 9.73
N ASN A 60 1.96 -1.28 8.69
CA ASN A 60 2.96 -0.21 8.75
C ASN A 60 2.51 0.96 9.62
N LEU A 61 1.25 1.38 9.54
CA LEU A 61 0.70 2.43 10.42
C LEU A 61 0.71 1.99 11.89
N ARG A 62 0.30 0.75 12.18
CA ARG A 62 0.28 0.19 13.54
C ARG A 62 1.67 0.16 14.14
N SER A 63 2.67 -0.19 13.32
CA SER A 63 4.08 -0.23 13.71
C SER A 63 4.63 1.18 13.97
N ALA A 64 4.35 2.14 13.08
CA ALA A 64 4.84 3.52 13.19
C ALA A 64 4.21 4.32 14.34
N THR A 65 2.98 4.00 14.73
CA THR A 65 2.26 4.70 15.81
C THR A 65 2.29 3.96 17.14
N LYS A 66 3.08 2.87 17.24
CA LYS A 66 3.15 2.06 18.45
C LYS A 66 3.65 2.94 19.61
N PRO A 67 2.91 3.05 20.73
CA PRO A 67 3.36 3.84 21.86
C PRO A 67 4.67 3.27 22.41
N GLU A 68 5.62 4.14 22.77
CA GLU A 68 6.81 3.72 23.50
C GLU A 68 6.37 3.04 24.80
N GLU A 69 6.83 1.80 25.05
CA GLU A 69 6.51 1.11 26.29
C GLU A 69 7.23 1.81 27.46
N VAL A 70 6.53 2.72 28.13
CA VAL A 70 7.01 3.33 29.38
C VAL A 70 6.85 2.31 30.51
N GLY A 71 7.87 1.46 30.68
CA GLY A 71 7.99 0.48 31.78
C GLY A 71 7.63 -0.97 31.42
N LYS A 72 7.57 -1.85 32.43
CA LYS A 72 7.38 -3.31 32.27
C LYS A 72 5.93 -3.76 31.98
N LYS A 73 5.00 -2.83 31.80
CA LYS A 73 3.58 -3.16 31.64
C LYS A 73 3.26 -3.25 30.15
N ARG A 74 3.08 -4.46 29.65
CA ARG A 74 2.57 -4.71 28.29
C ARG A 74 1.21 -4.02 28.16
N THR A 75 1.17 -2.91 27.46
CA THR A 75 -0.08 -2.24 27.11
C THR A 75 -0.70 -3.00 25.95
N LYS A 76 -1.95 -3.45 26.11
CA LYS A 76 -2.69 -4.06 25.01
C LYS A 76 -2.93 -3.00 23.94
N ASP A 77 -2.61 -3.33 22.69
CA ASP A 77 -2.90 -2.46 21.55
C ASP A 77 -4.39 -2.59 21.20
N ASP A 78 -5.22 -1.68 21.74
CA ASP A 78 -6.66 -1.62 21.48
C ASP A 78 -7.01 -0.68 20.30
N ARG A 79 -6.04 -0.30 19.45
CA ARG A 79 -6.31 0.56 18.29
C ARG A 79 -7.08 -0.19 17.21
N ASP A 80 -8.20 0.39 16.82
CA ASP A 80 -9.06 -0.09 15.74
C ASP A 80 -8.73 0.62 14.42
N PHE A 81 -8.38 -0.16 13.40
CA PHE A 81 -8.11 0.32 12.04
C PHE A 81 -9.17 -0.15 11.05
N SER A 82 -10.27 -0.77 11.52
CA SER A 82 -11.30 -1.37 10.67
C SER A 82 -11.89 -0.39 9.66
N ASP A 83 -12.25 0.81 10.10
CA ASP A 83 -12.77 1.87 9.21
C ASP A 83 -11.73 2.32 8.18
N SER A 84 -10.47 2.52 8.62
CA SER A 84 -9.38 2.89 7.71
C SER A 84 -9.12 1.79 6.68
N ASN A 85 -9.17 0.53 7.10
CA ASN A 85 -8.98 -0.63 6.25
C ASN A 85 -10.10 -0.75 5.21
N ARG A 86 -11.37 -0.52 5.60
CA ARG A 86 -12.52 -0.43 4.68
C ARG A 86 -12.31 0.68 3.63
N VAL A 87 -11.90 1.87 4.05
CA VAL A 87 -11.61 3.00 3.14
C VAL A 87 -10.47 2.66 2.18
N HIS A 88 -9.34 2.16 2.68
CA HIS A 88 -8.19 1.81 1.84
C HIS A 88 -8.55 0.71 0.83
N THR A 89 -9.31 -0.30 1.26
CA THR A 89 -9.80 -1.36 0.37
C THR A 89 -10.68 -0.76 -0.73
N SER A 90 -11.61 0.13 -0.38
CA SER A 90 -12.47 0.80 -1.36
C SER A 90 -11.68 1.62 -2.38
N LEU A 91 -10.72 2.44 -1.92
CA LEU A 91 -9.86 3.24 -2.82
C LEU A 91 -9.02 2.35 -3.75
N ALA A 92 -8.35 1.34 -3.20
CA ALA A 92 -7.56 0.41 -4.00
C ALA A 92 -8.46 -0.38 -4.98
N SER A 93 -9.69 -0.73 -4.62
CA SER A 93 -10.62 -1.42 -5.51
C SER A 93 -11.01 -0.60 -6.76
N ARG A 94 -10.87 0.73 -6.70
CA ARG A 94 -11.06 1.63 -7.85
C ARG A 94 -9.79 1.76 -8.71
N GLY A 95 -8.68 1.17 -8.29
CA GLY A 95 -7.37 1.30 -8.92
C GLY A 95 -6.63 2.57 -8.51
N GLU A 96 -6.95 3.14 -7.33
CA GLU A 96 -6.34 4.39 -6.87
C GLU A 96 -4.99 4.16 -6.18
N SER A 97 -4.13 5.18 -6.23
CA SER A 97 -2.91 5.26 -5.42
C SER A 97 -3.25 5.88 -4.07
N ILE A 98 -2.61 5.40 -3.00
CA ILE A 98 -2.93 5.82 -1.62
C ILE A 98 -1.67 6.42 -0.99
N TYR A 99 -1.81 7.61 -0.42
CA TYR A 99 -0.77 8.29 0.31
C TYR A 99 -1.25 8.60 1.72
N THR A 100 -0.59 8.05 2.72
CA THR A 100 -0.94 8.23 4.13
C THR A 100 0.31 8.14 4.99
N GLY A 101 0.20 8.31 6.30
CA GLY A 101 1.36 8.20 7.18
C GLY A 101 1.15 8.88 8.52
N VAL A 102 2.26 9.09 9.22
CA VAL A 102 2.27 9.76 10.51
C VAL A 102 3.01 11.08 10.38
N LYS A 103 2.29 12.18 10.65
CA LYS A 103 2.80 13.54 10.47
C LYS A 103 4.13 13.73 11.20
N GLY A 104 5.14 14.21 10.45
CA GLY A 104 6.47 14.49 10.98
C GLY A 104 7.34 13.25 11.21
N MET A 105 6.89 12.04 10.83
CA MET A 105 7.65 10.81 11.07
C MET A 105 7.78 9.93 9.82
N LEU A 106 6.66 9.66 9.14
CA LEU A 106 6.61 8.64 8.10
C LEU A 106 5.54 8.95 7.06
N THR A 107 5.86 8.65 5.81
CA THR A 107 4.93 8.56 4.70
C THR A 107 4.92 7.14 4.14
N LEU A 108 3.72 6.64 3.89
CA LEU A 108 3.43 5.39 3.22
C LEU A 108 2.78 5.74 1.88
N ALA A 109 3.41 5.33 0.80
CA ALA A 109 2.91 5.55 -0.55
C ALA A 109 2.64 4.19 -1.20
N VAL A 110 1.42 3.99 -1.68
CA VAL A 110 1.00 2.82 -2.43
C VAL A 110 0.61 3.28 -3.81
N GLU A 111 1.52 3.13 -4.77
CA GLU A 111 1.34 3.59 -6.14
C GLU A 111 0.58 2.52 -6.93
N ALA A 112 -0.58 2.87 -7.48
CA ALA A 112 -1.30 2.02 -8.43
C ALA A 112 -0.57 2.03 -9.77
N VAL A 113 -0.14 0.87 -10.25
CA VAL A 113 0.71 0.69 -11.41
C VAL A 113 0.00 -0.19 -12.44
N THR A 114 -0.09 0.31 -13.66
CA THR A 114 -0.50 -0.48 -14.83
C THR A 114 0.67 -1.28 -15.39
N PRO A 115 0.44 -2.33 -16.19
CA PRO A 115 1.54 -3.11 -16.79
C PRO A 115 2.50 -2.28 -17.64
N ASP A 116 2.03 -1.21 -18.27
CA ASP A 116 2.87 -0.30 -19.08
C ASP A 116 3.80 0.56 -18.20
N GLU A 117 3.28 1.08 -17.08
CA GLU A 117 4.08 1.83 -16.11
C GLU A 117 5.12 0.94 -15.41
N CYS A 118 4.76 -0.31 -15.10
CA CYS A 118 5.67 -1.29 -14.51
C CYS A 118 6.86 -1.57 -15.43
N ARG A 119 6.61 -1.79 -16.73
CA ARG A 119 7.68 -2.02 -17.73
C ARG A 119 8.59 -0.81 -17.89
N SER A 120 8.01 0.37 -18.07
CA SER A 120 8.77 1.61 -18.29
C SER A 120 9.67 1.98 -17.12
N SER A 121 9.31 1.56 -15.91
CA SER A 121 10.08 1.82 -14.68
C SER A 121 11.22 0.80 -14.46
N HIS A 122 11.12 -0.37 -15.09
CA HIS A 122 12.09 -1.47 -14.97
C HIS A 122 12.91 -1.71 -16.23
N ASP A 123 12.87 -0.83 -17.25
CA ASP A 123 13.61 -0.94 -18.52
C ASP A 123 15.16 -0.87 -18.38
N GLY A 124 15.70 -1.14 -17.20
CA GLY A 124 17.12 -1.45 -16.94
C GLY A 124 17.36 -2.79 -16.21
N ALA A 125 16.31 -3.55 -15.87
CA ALA A 125 16.43 -4.85 -15.22
C ALA A 125 15.70 -5.90 -16.06
N ASP A 126 16.47 -6.72 -16.78
CA ASP A 126 16.01 -7.95 -17.41
C ASP A 126 15.30 -8.84 -16.38
N VAL A 127 13.98 -8.72 -16.28
CA VAL A 127 13.18 -9.64 -15.49
C VAL A 127 13.07 -10.93 -16.30
N ALA A 128 13.94 -11.89 -15.99
CA ALA A 128 13.96 -13.18 -16.65
C ALA A 128 12.54 -13.79 -16.67
N PRO A 129 12.04 -14.26 -17.82
CA PRO A 129 10.69 -14.81 -17.89
C PRO A 129 10.59 -16.04 -16.99
N LEU A 130 9.56 -16.04 -16.13
CA LEU A 130 9.19 -17.18 -15.30
C LEU A 130 9.07 -18.42 -16.19
N LYS A 131 9.94 -19.41 -15.95
CA LYS A 131 9.91 -20.70 -16.65
C LYS A 131 8.52 -21.30 -16.49
N ALA A 132 7.80 -21.43 -17.60
CA ALA A 132 6.58 -22.22 -17.67
C ALA A 132 6.86 -23.63 -17.14
N GLY A 133 6.29 -23.94 -15.97
CA GLY A 133 6.37 -25.25 -15.34
C GLY A 133 5.86 -26.31 -16.29
N ARG A 134 6.77 -27.20 -16.68
CA ARG A 134 6.52 -28.36 -17.54
C ARG A 134 5.51 -29.27 -16.85
N ARG A 135 4.26 -29.31 -17.34
CA ARG A 135 3.32 -30.38 -16.96
C ARG A 135 3.86 -31.71 -17.54
N ARG A 136 4.08 -32.68 -16.67
CA ARG A 136 4.11 -34.11 -17.00
C ARG A 136 2.89 -34.76 -16.37
#